data_AF-A0A918QBD6-F1
#
_entry.id   AF-A0A918QBD6-F1
#
_cell.length_a   1.000
_cell.length_b   1.000
_cell.length_c   1.000
_cell.angle_alpha   90.00
_cell.angle_beta   90.00
_cell.angle_gamma   90.00
#
_symmetry.space_group_name_H-M   'P 1'
#
loop_
_entity.id
_entity.type
_entity.pdbx_description
1 polymer ?
#
loop_
_entity_poly.entity_id
_entity_poly.type
_entity_poly.pdbx_seq_one_letter_code
_entity_poly.pdbx_strand_id
1 'polypeptide(L)'
;MIRTIPAGGKLYLNGEYAGITPYKHRDTKIVGSTTDVRIEMEGYEVFYGYFSRNEKADVGAIIGGVFLLFPFIWTMKYKPERTYELKPISTDKQ
;
A
#
# COMPACT_ATOMS: atom_id res chain seq x y z
N MET A 1 3.52 -7.39 -0.19
CA MET A 1 2.41 -8.25 -0.66
C MET A 1 1.10 -7.51 -0.49
N ILE A 2 0.29 -7.46 -1.55
CA ILE A 2 -1.03 -6.83 -1.55
C ILE A 2 -2.07 -7.95 -1.55
N ARG A 3 -2.93 -7.97 -0.53
CA ARG A 3 -4.00 -8.95 -0.34
C ARG A 3 -5.35 -8.23 -0.32
N THR A 4 -6.40 -8.94 -0.71
CA THR A 4 -7.78 -8.46 -0.56
C THR A 4 -8.64 -9.49 0.13
N ILE A 5 -9.69 -9.03 0.80
CA ILE A 5 -10.73 -9.87 1.38
C ILE A 5 -12.07 -9.44 0.76
N PRO A 6 -12.70 -10.29 -0.06
CA PRO A 6 -12.21 -11.58 -0.55
C PRO A 6 -11.06 -11.45 -1.59
N ALA A 7 -10.37 -12.55 -1.86
CA ALA A 7 -9.28 -12.63 -2.85
C ALA A 7 -9.84 -12.73 -4.28
N GLY A 8 -9.03 -12.36 -5.28
CA GLY A 8 -9.40 -12.46 -6.70
C GLY A 8 -9.77 -11.13 -7.36
N GLY A 9 -9.53 -9.99 -6.72
CA GLY A 9 -9.75 -8.67 -7.32
C GLY A 9 -8.68 -8.32 -8.34
N LYS A 10 -9.08 -7.67 -9.44
CA LYS A 10 -8.17 -7.05 -10.42
C LYS A 10 -7.51 -5.83 -9.78
N LEU A 11 -6.20 -5.85 -9.72
CA LEU A 11 -5.37 -4.80 -9.13
C LEU A 11 -4.77 -3.91 -10.21
N TYR A 12 -4.96 -2.61 -10.05
CA TYR A 12 -4.33 -1.58 -10.85
C TYR A 12 -3.46 -0.70 -9.96
N LEU A 13 -2.25 -0.38 -10.44
CA LEU A 13 -1.27 0.46 -9.74
C LEU A 13 -0.85 1.59 -10.68
N ASN A 14 -1.00 2.86 -10.29
CA ASN A 14 -0.74 4.02 -11.18
C ASN A 14 -1.57 3.99 -12.45
N GLY A 15 -2.81 3.52 -12.34
CA GLY A 15 -3.71 3.29 -13.49
C GLY A 15 -3.33 2.11 -14.40
N GLU A 16 -2.21 1.42 -14.15
CA GLU A 16 -1.79 0.27 -14.96
C GLU A 16 -2.24 -1.06 -14.33
N TYR A 17 -2.72 -2.00 -15.14
CA TYR A 17 -3.11 -3.32 -14.67
C TYR A 17 -1.89 -4.10 -14.17
N ALA A 18 -1.84 -4.38 -12.87
CA ALA A 18 -0.73 -5.06 -12.23
C ALA A 18 -0.95 -6.58 -12.09
N GLY A 19 -2.22 -7.02 -12.00
CA GLY A 19 -2.56 -8.44 -11.88
C GLY A 19 -3.78 -8.69 -11.00
N ILE A 20 -3.83 -9.87 -10.37
CA ILE A 20 -4.95 -10.30 -9.51
C ILE A 20 -4.43 -10.51 -8.08
N THR A 21 -5.23 -10.14 -7.08
CA THR A 21 -4.88 -10.34 -5.67
C THR A 21 -5.08 -11.80 -5.24
N PRO A 22 -4.17 -12.36 -4.41
CA PRO A 22 -3.04 -11.72 -3.77
C PRO A 22 -1.82 -11.51 -4.71
N TYR A 23 -1.32 -10.28 -4.74
CA TYR A 23 -0.25 -9.86 -5.63
C TYR A 23 1.06 -9.61 -4.87
N LYS A 24 2.15 -10.25 -5.31
CA LYS A 24 3.50 -9.99 -4.78
C LYS A 24 4.08 -8.73 -5.41
N HIS A 25 3.64 -7.59 -4.88
CA HIS A 25 4.23 -6.30 -5.25
C HIS A 25 5.70 -6.22 -4.79
N ARG A 26 6.62 -6.10 -5.76
CA ARG A 26 8.06 -5.88 -5.53
C ARG A 26 8.36 -4.42 -5.83
N ASP A 27 8.36 -3.61 -4.77
CA ASP A 27 8.42 -2.16 -4.90
C ASP A 27 9.88 -1.68 -5.04
N THR A 28 10.32 -1.40 -6.27
CA THR A 28 11.63 -0.81 -6.57
C THR A 28 11.61 0.72 -6.56
N LYS A 29 10.47 1.36 -6.29
CA LYS A 29 10.34 2.83 -6.40
C LYS A 29 11.16 3.57 -5.35
N ILE A 30 11.52 4.82 -5.66
CA ILE A 30 12.25 5.69 -4.74
C ILE A 30 11.37 5.98 -3.52
N VAL A 31 12.02 6.01 -2.37
CA VAL A 31 11.40 6.39 -1.11
C VAL A 31 10.75 7.80 -1.22
N GLY A 32 9.55 7.96 -0.66
CA GLY A 32 8.70 9.15 -0.85
C GLY A 32 7.69 9.05 -1.99
N SER A 33 7.75 8.02 -2.84
CA SER A 33 6.79 7.85 -3.94
C SER A 33 5.40 7.46 -3.45
N THR A 34 4.35 8.08 -4.00
CA THR A 34 2.96 7.64 -3.81
C THR A 34 2.55 6.71 -4.95
N THR A 35 1.96 5.58 -4.60
CA THR A 35 1.35 4.65 -5.55
C THR A 35 -0.15 4.65 -5.32
N ASP A 36 -0.92 5.03 -6.33
CA ASP A 36 -2.36 4.82 -6.33
C ASP A 36 -2.69 3.34 -6.57
N VAL A 37 -3.75 2.91 -5.89
CA VAL A 37 -4.25 1.54 -5.90
C VAL A 37 -5.72 1.59 -6.25
N ARG A 38 -6.08 0.90 -7.33
CA ARG A 38 -7.47 0.64 -7.69
C ARG A 38 -7.66 -0.86 -7.72
N ILE A 39 -8.69 -1.34 -7.04
CA ILE A 39 -9.07 -2.75 -7.04
C ILE A 39 -10.50 -2.87 -7.52
N GLU A 40 -10.70 -3.71 -8.53
CA GLU A 40 -12.00 -4.01 -9.10
C GLU A 40 -12.32 -5.48 -8.91
N MET A 41 -13.52 -5.78 -8.48
CA MET A 41 -13.97 -7.15 -8.33
C MET A 41 -15.48 -7.23 -8.57
N GLU A 42 -15.89 -8.28 -9.27
CA GLU A 42 -17.29 -8.47 -9.64
C GLU A 42 -18.15 -8.66 -8.39
N GLY A 43 -19.25 -7.90 -8.29
CA GLY A 43 -20.13 -7.90 -7.12
C GLY A 43 -19.64 -7.04 -5.94
N TYR A 44 -18.53 -6.31 -6.10
CA TYR A 44 -17.94 -5.47 -5.06
C TYR A 44 -17.66 -4.06 -5.57
N GLU A 45 -17.71 -3.09 -4.65
CA GLU A 45 -17.44 -1.70 -4.96
C GLU A 45 -15.98 -1.54 -5.40
N VAL A 46 -15.75 -0.66 -6.36
CA VAL A 46 -14.39 -0.32 -6.78
C VAL A 46 -13.68 0.35 -5.62
N PHE A 47 -12.62 -0.28 -5.13
CA PHE A 47 -11.81 0.26 -4.07
C PHE A 47 -10.76 1.19 -4.66
N TYR A 48 -10.74 2.44 -4.18
CA TYR A 48 -9.71 3.43 -4.48
C TYR A 48 -8.92 3.74 -3.22
N GLY A 49 -7.60 3.59 -3.30
CA GLY A 49 -6.69 3.91 -2.23
C GLY A 49 -5.38 4.43 -2.76
N TYR A 50 -4.56 4.94 -1.86
CA TYR A 50 -3.19 5.32 -2.16
C TYR A 50 -2.31 4.82 -1.02
N PHE A 51 -1.10 4.42 -1.35
CA PHE A 51 -0.07 4.22 -0.34
C PHE A 51 1.18 4.96 -0.77
N SER A 52 1.69 5.79 0.14
CA SER A 52 2.98 6.41 -0.02
C SER A 52 4.06 5.54 0.61
N ARG A 53 5.19 5.47 -0.07
CA ARG A 53 6.44 4.93 0.46
C ARG A 53 7.04 5.97 1.42
N ASN A 54 6.33 6.28 2.51
CA ASN A 54 6.79 7.26 3.48
C ASN A 54 7.95 6.70 4.29
N GLU A 55 9.04 7.47 4.37
CA GLU A 55 9.98 7.39 5.47
C GLU A 55 9.21 7.87 6.69
N LYS A 56 8.71 6.94 7.51
CA LYS A 56 8.54 7.28 8.92
C LYS A 56 9.94 7.33 9.53
N ALA A 57 10.75 8.31 9.14
CA ALA A 57 11.77 8.79 10.04
C ALA A 57 10.98 9.31 11.24
N ASP A 58 11.12 8.63 12.37
CA ASP A 58 10.53 9.06 13.63
C ASP A 58 11.06 10.48 13.89
N VAL A 59 10.22 11.50 13.66
CA VAL A 59 10.57 12.91 13.86
C VAL A 59 10.96 13.18 15.32
N GLY A 60 10.73 12.22 16.24
CA GLY A 60 11.30 12.20 17.58
C GLY A 60 12.84 12.13 17.64
N ALA A 61 13.53 11.74 16.56
CA ALA A 61 15.00 11.68 16.52
C ALA A 61 15.70 13.00 16.10
N ILE A 62 14.94 13.98 15.59
CA ILE A 62 15.53 15.23 15.05
C ILE A 62 15.86 16.24 16.18
N ILE A 63 15.27 16.11 17.37
CA ILE A 63 15.49 17.06 18.48
C ILE A 63 16.71 16.69 19.36
N GLY A 64 17.44 15.60 19.05
CA GLY A 64 18.57 15.15 19.87
C GLY A 64 19.89 14.80 19.16
N GLY A 65 19.99 14.87 17.82
CA GLY A 65 21.13 14.20 17.16
C GLY A 65 21.45 14.69 15.75
N VAL A 66 22.13 15.83 15.64
CA VAL A 66 22.86 16.20 14.41
C VAL A 66 24.15 15.38 14.24
N PHE A 67 24.51 14.50 15.20
CA PHE A 67 25.82 13.81 15.25
C PHE A 67 25.81 12.26 15.29
N LEU A 68 24.71 11.57 14.94
CA LEU A 68 24.64 10.07 14.92
C LEU A 68 24.01 9.45 13.65
N LEU A 69 24.17 10.08 12.47
CA LEU A 69 23.51 9.65 11.22
C LEU A 69 24.27 8.59 10.40
N PHE A 70 25.02 7.68 11.04
CA PHE A 70 25.65 6.52 10.40
C PHE A 70 25.79 5.36 11.41
N PRO A 71 25.24 4.13 11.20
CA PRO A 71 24.42 3.60 10.10
C PRO A 71 22.98 3.23 10.55
N PHE A 72 22.25 4.13 11.24
CA PHE A 72 20.89 3.85 11.71
C PHE A 72 19.79 4.06 10.64
N ILE A 73 20.08 4.78 9.55
CA ILE A 73 19.18 5.03 8.41
C ILE A 73 19.08 3.78 7.49
N TRP A 74 19.09 2.57 8.05
CA TRP A 74 18.91 1.31 7.29
C TRP A 74 18.21 0.19 8.08
N THR A 75 17.95 0.36 9.37
CA THR A 75 17.30 -0.66 10.22
C THR A 75 15.78 -0.52 10.32
N MET A 76 15.18 0.42 9.59
CA MET A 76 13.74 0.67 9.65
C MET A 76 12.96 -0.52 9.08
N LYS A 77 12.34 -1.30 9.97
CA LYS A 77 11.48 -2.43 9.63
C LYS A 77 10.23 -1.94 8.88
N TYR A 78 10.15 -2.37 7.62
CA TYR A 78 9.02 -2.17 6.73
C TYR A 78 7.82 -3.02 7.17
N LYS A 79 6.59 -2.59 6.85
CA LYS A 79 5.41 -3.48 6.85
C LYS A 79 5.34 -4.18 5.50
N PRO A 80 5.75 -5.46 5.38
CA PRO A 80 5.86 -6.14 4.08
C PRO A 80 4.50 -6.50 3.47
N GLU A 81 3.41 -6.48 4.24
CA GLU A 81 2.09 -6.93 3.81
C GLU A 81 1.02 -5.87 4.05
N ARG A 82 0.11 -5.74 3.08
CA ARG A 82 -1.07 -4.85 3.11
C ARG A 82 -2.29 -5.69 2.73
N THR A 83 -3.36 -5.55 3.49
CA THR A 83 -4.64 -6.22 3.23
C THR A 83 -5.72 -5.15 3.09
N TYR A 84 -6.52 -5.25 2.02
CA TYR A 84 -7.65 -4.37 1.76
C TYR A 84 -8.96 -5.14 1.84
N GLU A 85 -9.93 -4.64 2.58
CA GLU A 85 -11.27 -5.23 2.65
C GLU A 85 -12.17 -4.58 1.61
N LEU A 86 -12.77 -5.41 0.75
CA LEU A 86 -13.67 -4.95 -0.31
C LEU A 86 -15.10 -4.97 0.22
N LYS A 87 -15.84 -3.90 -0.07
CA LYS A 87 -17.26 -3.82 0.25
C LYS A 87 -18.09 -4.46 -0.86
N PRO A 88 -19.03 -5.37 -0.57
CA PRO A 88 -19.96 -5.85 -1.58
C PRO A 88 -20.79 -4.68 -2.08
N ILE A 89 -21.16 -4.69 -3.37
CA ILE A 89 -22.13 -3.72 -3.90
C ILE A 89 -23.45 -4.03 -3.21
N SER A 90 -23.84 -3.21 -2.24
CA SER A 90 -25.16 -3.30 -1.63
C SER A 90 -26.18 -3.08 -2.72
N THR A 91 -26.79 -4.17 -3.21
CA THR A 91 -28.06 -4.09 -3.92
C THR A 91 -29.12 -3.84 -2.86
N ASP A 92 -29.17 -2.61 -2.33
CA ASP A 92 -30.32 -2.16 -1.56
C ASP A 92 -31.47 -2.01 -2.57
N LYS A 93 -32.25 -3.08 -2.70
CA LYS A 93 -33.51 -3.05 -3.43
C LYS A 93 -34.45 -2.12 -2.65
N GLN A 94 -34.67 -0.91 -3.17
CA GLN A 94 -35.91 -0.17 -2.94
C GLN A 94 -36.96 -0.62 -3.94
#